data_AF-A0AAW5EX48-F1
#
_entry.id   AF-A0AAW5EX48-F1
#
_cell.length_a   1.000
_cell.length_b   1.000
_cell.length_c   1.000
_cell.angle_alpha   90.00
_cell.angle_beta   90.00
_cell.angle_gamma   90.00
#
_symmetry.space_group_name_H-M   'P 1'
#
loop_
_entity.id
_entity.type
_entity.pdbx_description
1 polymer ?
#
loop_
_entity_poly.entity_id
_entity_poly.type
_entity_poly.pdbx_seq_one_letter_code
_entity_poly.pdbx_strand_id
1 'polypeptide(L)' 'DERAVAAVADFTEVRDGVSVEISEARELHTTVLFDPGQSLSERIIAEQFTA' A
#
# COMPACT_ATOMS: atom_id res chain seq x y z
N ASP A 1 12.42 -25.27 7.16
CA ASP A 1 13.00 -23.92 7.16
C ASP A 1 11.92 -23.00 6.67
N GLU A 2 11.32 -22.24 7.59
CA GLU A 2 10.11 -21.46 7.31
C GLU A 2 10.53 -20.07 6.81
N ARG A 3 9.87 -19.57 5.76
CA ARG A 3 10.15 -18.23 5.25
C ARG A 3 9.74 -17.21 6.31
N ALA A 4 10.69 -16.42 6.79
CA ALA A 4 10.43 -15.33 7.73
C ALA A 4 9.40 -14.35 7.13
N VAL A 5 8.38 -14.04 7.92
CA VAL A 5 7.32 -13.08 7.55
C VAL A 5 7.68 -11.72 8.15
N ALA A 6 7.44 -10.66 7.39
CA ALA A 6 7.65 -9.28 7.83
C ALA A 6 6.37 -8.46 7.61
N ALA A 7 6.09 -7.56 8.55
CA ALA A 7 5.10 -6.51 8.42
C ALA A 7 5.82 -5.18 8.19
N VAL A 8 5.51 -4.50 7.07
CA VAL A 8 6.21 -3.29 6.63
C VAL A 8 5.21 -2.17 6.41
N ALA A 9 5.50 -0.98 6.96
CA ALA A 9 4.76 0.25 6.71
C ALA A 9 5.75 1.43 6.69
N ASP A 10 5.73 2.21 5.61
CA ASP A 10 6.69 3.30 5.35
C ASP A 10 8.15 2.85 5.53
N PHE A 11 8.82 3.35 6.57
CA PHE A 11 10.21 3.00 6.93
C PHE A 11 10.30 2.01 8.10
N THR A 12 9.17 1.52 8.59
CA THR A 12 9.09 0.62 9.74
C THR A 12 8.92 -0.82 9.26
N GLU A 13 9.77 -1.71 9.75
CA GLU A 13 9.70 -3.16 9.51
C GLU A 13 9.68 -3.91 10.85
N VAL A 14 8.73 -4.83 10.99
CA VAL A 14 8.68 -5.79 12.10
C VAL A 14 8.79 -7.20 11.53
N ARG A 15 9.75 -7.98 12.04
CA ARG A 15 9.99 -9.37 11.64
C ARG A 15 9.47 -10.34 12.69
N ASP A 16 9.15 -11.55 12.28
CA ASP A 16 8.75 -12.66 13.16
C ASP A 16 7.51 -12.34 14.04
N GLY A 17 6.60 -11.52 13.50
CA GLY A 17 5.36 -11.13 14.19
C GLY A 17 4.36 -12.29 14.27
N VAL A 18 3.70 -12.44 15.42
CA VAL A 18 2.69 -13.49 15.65
C VAL A 18 1.28 -13.04 15.23
N SER A 19 1.00 -11.73 15.26
CA SER A 19 -0.28 -11.15 14.87
C SER A 19 -0.14 -9.72 14.37
N VAL A 20 -0.97 -9.33 13.41
CA VAL A 20 -1.08 -7.95 12.90
C VAL A 20 -2.55 -7.55 12.93
N GLU A 21 -2.84 -6.37 13.47
CA GLU A 21 -4.17 -5.76 13.44
C GLU A 21 -4.12 -4.51 12.55
N ILE A 22 -5.15 -4.32 11.73
CA ILE A 22 -5.24 -3.23 10.76
C ILE A 22 -6.60 -2.55 10.92
N SER A 23 -6.60 -1.22 10.97
CA SER A 23 -7.81 -0.41 11.01
C SER A 23 -7.72 0.79 10.07
N GLU A 24 -8.83 1.13 9.42
CA GLU A 24 -8.97 2.31 8.58
C GLU A 24 -9.44 3.53 9.41
N ALA A 25 -8.74 4.65 9.29
CA ALA A 25 -9.14 5.94 9.87
C ALA A 25 -10.14 6.66 8.96
N ARG A 26 -11.44 6.38 9.14
CA ARG A 26 -12.53 6.88 8.26
C ARG A 26 -12.76 8.39 8.33
N GLU A 27 -12.26 9.03 9.38
CA GLU A 27 -12.30 10.48 9.59
C GLU A 27 -11.29 11.24 8.72
N LEU A 28 -10.23 10.56 8.27
CA LEU A 28 -9.20 11.14 7.41
C LEU A 28 -9.63 11.01 5.95
N HIS A 29 -9.72 12.16 5.26
CA HIS A 29 -10.02 12.19 3.83
C HIS A 29 -9.10 13.16 3.12
N THR A 30 -8.79 12.86 1.86
CA THR A 30 -8.02 13.74 0.98
C THR A 30 -8.75 13.88 -0.36
N THR A 31 -8.65 15.05 -0.97
CA THR A 31 -9.16 15.27 -2.34
C THR A 31 -8.03 15.02 -3.32
N VAL A 32 -8.11 13.91 -4.05
CA VAL A 32 -7.19 13.63 -5.15
C VAL A 32 -7.64 14.40 -6.38
N LEU A 33 -6.85 15.39 -6.79
CA LEU A 33 -7.09 16.12 -8.03
C LEU A 33 -6.46 15.35 -9.20
N PHE A 34 -7.25 15.14 -10.26
CA PHE A 34 -6.76 14.50 -11.48
C PHE A 34 -5.95 15.48 -12.31
N ASP A 35 -4.79 15.03 -12.81
CA ASP A 35 -4.08 15.70 -13.89
C ASP A 35 -4.63 15.20 -15.24
N PRO A 36 -5.15 16.07 -16.12
CA PRO A 36 -5.59 15.66 -17.45
C PRO A 36 -4.47 14.94 -18.21
N GLY A 37 -4.68 13.67 -18.57
CA GLY A 37 -3.69 12.83 -19.27
C GLY A 37 -2.95 11.81 -18.41
N GLN A 38 -3.22 11.75 -17.11
CA GLN A 38 -2.81 10.62 -16.24
C GLN A 38 -4.03 10.08 -15.50
N SER A 39 -4.82 9.24 -16.17
CA SER A 39 -5.95 8.60 -15.50
C SER A 39 -5.47 7.64 -14.41
N LEU A 40 -6.24 7.53 -13.32
CA LEU A 40 -5.96 6.56 -12.25
C LEU A 40 -5.89 5.12 -12.80
N SER A 41 -6.73 4.80 -13.79
CA SER A 41 -6.73 3.50 -14.46
C SER A 41 -5.40 3.21 -15.19
N GLU A 42 -4.85 4.18 -15.91
CA GLU A 42 -3.54 4.05 -16.57
C GLU A 42 -2.41 3.86 -15.55
N ARG A 43 -2.44 4.60 -14.43
CA ARG A 43 -1.47 4.45 -13.34
C ARG A 43 -1.54 3.08 -12.67
N ILE A 44 -2.74 2.58 -12.36
CA ILE A 44 -2.92 1.25 -11.77
C ILE A 44 -2.36 0.18 -12.71
N ILE A 45 -2.61 0.28 -14.01
CA ILE A 45 -2.10 -0.70 -14.97
C ILE A 45 -0.57 -0.65 -15.03
N ALA A 46 0.02 0.55 -15.05
CA ALA A 46 1.47 0.72 -15.08
C ALA A 46 2.15 0.18 -13.81
N GLU A 47 1.58 0.40 -12.63
CA GLU A 47 2.17 -0.02 -11.36
C GLU A 47 1.98 -1.52 -11.07
N GLN A 48 0.89 -2.15 -11.53
CA GLN A 48 0.54 -3.53 -11.19
C GLN A 48 0.99 -4.58 -12.22
N PHE A 49 1.22 -4.18 -13.48
CA PHE A 49 1.46 -5.14 -14.58
C PHE A 49 2.74 -4.90 -15.38
N THR A 50 3.43 -3.78 -15.18
CA THR A 50 4.77 -3.54 -15.74
C THR A 50 5.81 -3.64 -14.64
N ALA A 51 6.34 -4.86 -14.48
CA ALA A 51 7.51 -5.19 -13.67
C ALA A 51 8.74 -5.40 -14.57
#